data_AF-A0A2E7TFY9-F1
#
_entry.id   AF-A0A2E7TFY9-F1
#
_cell.length_a   1.000
_cell.length_b   1.000
_cell.length_c   1.000
_cell.angle_alpha   90.00
_cell.angle_beta   90.00
_cell.angle_gamma   90.00
#
_symmetry.space_group_name_H-M   'P 1'
#
loop_
_entity.id
_entity.type
_entity.pdbx_description
1 polymer ?
#
loop_
_entity_poly.entity_id
_entity_poly.type
_entity_poly.pdbx_seq_one_letter_code
_entity_poly.pdbx_strand_id
1 'polypeptide(L)' 'MDRKYTRFNGTEIIEQGTRDVDWEEVRRQRDQALSDSDWWALKDLTMSQAKKDYRQALRDLPQVHEHANDAIDNWPEIPE' A
#
# COMPACT_ATOMS: atom_id res chain seq x y z
N MET A 1 -1.33 4.28 1.52
CA MET A 1 -2.40 4.15 2.52
C MET A 1 -1.92 4.85 3.77
N ASP A 2 -2.71 5.72 4.40
CA ASP A 2 -2.27 6.40 5.62
C ASP A 2 -2.79 5.65 6.86
N ARG A 3 -1.90 5.37 7.81
CA ARG A 3 -2.26 4.81 9.12
C ARG A 3 -2.63 5.88 10.14
N LYS A 4 -2.52 7.15 9.77
CA LYS A 4 -3.08 8.28 10.52
C LYS A 4 -4.58 8.32 10.36
N TYR A 5 -5.28 8.49 11.47
CA TYR A 5 -6.72 8.71 11.48
C TYR A 5 -7.03 10.00 12.23
N THR A 6 -8.04 10.71 11.75
CA THR A 6 -8.59 11.89 12.41
C THR A 6 -10.10 11.73 12.46
N ARG A 7 -10.66 11.77 13.67
CA ARG A 7 -12.11 11.74 13.89
C ARG A 7 -12.61 13.14 14.20
N PHE A 8 -13.66 13.53 13.49
CA PHE A 8 -14.31 14.82 13.64
C PHE A 8 -15.70 14.66 14.26
N ASN A 9 -16.11 15.61 15.09
CA ASN A 9 -17.50 15.83 15.48
C ASN A 9 -17.95 17.18 14.91
N GLY A 10 -18.70 17.15 13.81
CA GLY A 10 -18.99 18.37 13.06
C GLY A 10 -17.70 18.99 12.51
N THR A 11 -17.28 20.12 13.08
CA THR A 11 -16.09 20.88 12.65
C THR A 11 -14.87 20.67 13.57
N GLU A 12 -15.04 20.02 14.72
CA GLU A 12 -13.98 19.88 15.73
C GLU A 12 -13.29 18.51 15.63
N ILE A 13 -11.95 18.50 15.76
CA ILE A 13 -11.16 17.26 15.84
C ILE A 13 -11.28 16.72 17.27
N ILE A 14 -11.84 15.52 17.39
CA ILE A 14 -12.01 14.83 18.69
C ILE A 14 -10.78 13.98 19.00
N GLU A 15 -10.26 13.29 17.99
CA GLU A 15 -9.26 12.25 18.14
C GLU A 15 -8.37 12.22 16.89
N GLN A 16 -7.07 12.20 17.10
CA GLN A 16 -6.09 12.01 16.03
C GLN A 16 -4.97 11.10 16.53
N GLY A 17 -4.50 10.19 15.68
CA GLY A 17 -3.45 9.25 16.05
C GLY A 17 -3.04 8.35 14.89
N THR A 18 -2.13 7.43 15.19
CA THR A 18 -1.66 6.41 14.25
C THR A 18 -2.10 5.05 14.75
N ARG A 19 -2.65 4.21 13.87
CA ARG A 19 -2.97 2.82 14.20
C ARG A 19 -1.77 1.91 13.94
N ASP A 20 -1.55 0.95 14.82
CA ASP A 20 -0.63 -0.14 14.53
C ASP A 20 -1.23 -1.11 13.53
N VAL A 21 -0.35 -1.66 12.70
CA VAL A 21 -0.70 -2.52 11.58
C VAL A 21 0.10 -3.81 11.69
N ASP A 22 -0.58 -4.93 11.52
CA ASP A 22 0.04 -6.25 11.52
C ASP A 22 0.38 -6.72 10.11
N TRP A 23 1.30 -7.68 10.01
CA TRP A 23 1.70 -8.28 8.72
C TRP A 23 0.56 -8.92 7.94
N GLU A 24 -0.51 -9.35 8.62
CA GLU A 24 -1.71 -9.87 7.96
C GLU A 24 -2.42 -8.79 7.14
N GLU A 25 -2.57 -7.59 7.70
CA GLU A 25 -3.17 -6.45 7.00
C GLU A 25 -2.29 -5.98 5.84
N VAL A 26 -0.97 -5.93 6.05
CA VAL A 26 0.01 -5.65 4.98
C VAL A 26 -0.15 -6.63 3.82
N ARG A 27 -0.24 -7.93 4.12
CA ARG A 27 -0.41 -8.98 3.11
C ARG A 27 -1.72 -8.81 2.35
N ARG A 28 -2.84 -8.60 3.05
CA ARG A 28 -4.16 -8.40 2.45
C ARG A 28 -4.15 -7.21 1.50
N GLN A 29 -3.56 -6.09 1.90
CA GLN A 29 -3.47 -4.90 1.06
C GLN A 29 -2.55 -5.10 -0.14
N ARG A 30 -1.43 -5.82 0.04
CA ARG A 30 -0.51 -6.13 -1.05
C ARG A 30 -1.21 -6.99 -2.10
N ASP A 31 -1.94 -8.00 -1.67
CA ASP A 31 -2.66 -8.90 -2.56
C ASP A 31 -3.77 -8.14 -3.32
N GLN A 32 -4.46 -7.21 -2.65
CA GLN A 32 -5.41 -6.30 -3.31
C GLN A 32 -4.72 -5.41 -4.36
N ALA A 33 -3.63 -4.73 -4.02
CA ALA A 33 -2.91 -3.85 -4.95
C ALA A 33 -2.33 -4.62 -6.15
N LEU A 34 -1.87 -5.85 -5.95
CA LEU A 34 -1.44 -6.74 -7.03
C LEU A 34 -2.61 -7.17 -7.92
N SER A 35 -3.79 -7.39 -7.35
CA SER A 35 -5.02 -7.68 -8.09
C SER A 35 -5.49 -6.47 -8.91
N ASP A 36 -5.51 -5.27 -8.30
CA ASP A 36 -5.93 -4.03 -8.96
C ASP A 36 -4.99 -3.63 -10.11
N SER A 37 -3.73 -4.03 -10.02
CA SER A 37 -2.72 -3.83 -11.07
C SER A 37 -2.54 -5.05 -12.00
N ASP A 38 -3.33 -6.11 -11.84
CA ASP A 38 -3.13 -7.35 -12.59
C ASP A 38 -3.45 -7.19 -14.08
N TRP A 39 -4.42 -6.32 -14.40
CA TRP A 39 -4.79 -6.03 -15.78
C TRP A 39 -3.64 -5.43 -16.61
N TRP A 40 -2.60 -4.86 -15.99
CA TRP A 40 -1.41 -4.39 -16.70
C TRP A 40 -0.62 -5.50 -17.38
N ALA A 41 -0.78 -6.74 -16.91
CA ALA A 41 -0.09 -7.92 -17.43
C ALA A 41 -0.90 -8.68 -18.50
N LEU A 42 -1.99 -8.08 -19.01
CA LEU A 42 -2.76 -8.64 -20.12
C LEU A 42 -1.94 -8.60 -21.42
N LYS A 43 -2.19 -9.57 -22.31
CA LYS A 43 -1.45 -9.73 -23.58
C LYS A 43 -1.56 -8.51 -24.52
N ASP A 44 -2.64 -7.77 -24.41
CA ASP A 44 -2.92 -6.59 -25.24
C ASP A 44 -2.19 -5.33 -24.76
N LEU A 45 -1.52 -5.40 -23.60
CA LEU A 45 -0.82 -4.27 -23.00
C LEU A 45 0.66 -4.57 -22.83
N THR A 46 1.50 -3.56 -23.08
CA THR A 46 2.91 -3.62 -22.70
C THR A 46 3.09 -2.91 -21.37
N MET A 47 3.43 -3.65 -20.32
CA MET A 47 3.69 -3.09 -19.00
C MET A 47 4.95 -2.19 -19.04
N SER A 48 4.78 -0.91 -18.69
CA SER A 48 5.90 0.03 -18.55
C SER A 48 6.84 -0.41 -17.42
N GLN A 49 8.10 0.04 -17.45
CA GLN A 49 9.08 -0.31 -16.42
C GLN A 49 8.60 0.08 -15.02
N ALA A 50 8.07 1.30 -14.87
CA ALA A 50 7.51 1.79 -13.60
C ALA A 50 6.40 0.88 -13.04
N LYS A 51 5.54 0.31 -13.91
CA LYS A 51 4.51 -0.66 -13.50
C LYS A 51 5.10 -1.99 -13.03
N LYS A 52 6.21 -2.43 -13.64
CA LYS A 52 6.95 -3.62 -13.17
C LYS A 52 7.56 -3.35 -11.80
N ASP A 53 8.23 -2.20 -11.66
CA ASP A 53 8.92 -1.81 -10.44
C ASP A 53 7.94 -1.64 -9.27
N TYR A 54 6.77 -1.02 -9.51
CA TYR A 54 5.69 -0.95 -8.53
C TYR A 54 5.27 -2.33 -8.02
N ARG A 55 4.96 -3.25 -8.94
CA ARG A 55 4.54 -4.62 -8.60
C ARG A 55 5.66 -5.41 -7.91
N GLN A 56 6.92 -5.10 -8.20
CA GLN A 56 8.07 -5.72 -7.54
C GLN A 56 8.23 -5.16 -6.12
N ALA A 57 8.22 -3.84 -5.96
CA ALA A 57 8.29 -3.17 -4.66
C ALA A 57 7.22 -3.66 -3.69
N LEU A 58 5.97 -3.85 -4.17
CA LEU A 58 4.90 -4.44 -3.37
C LEU A 58 5.24 -5.84 -2.80
N ARG A 59 5.94 -6.67 -3.58
CA ARG A 59 6.34 -8.02 -3.14
C ARG A 59 7.53 -7.99 -2.19
N ASP A 60 8.38 -6.98 -2.33
CA ASP A 60 9.61 -6.83 -1.56
C ASP A 60 9.41 -6.13 -0.21
N LEU A 61 8.27 -5.46 0.01
CA LEU A 61 7.88 -4.85 1.30
C LEU A 61 8.24 -5.70 2.55
N PRO A 62 7.86 -7.00 2.66
CA PRO A 62 8.19 -7.82 3.82
C PRO A 62 9.68 -8.23 3.92
N GLN A 63 10.46 -8.04 2.86
CA GLN A 63 11.90 -8.34 2.86
C GLN A 63 12.74 -7.12 3.20
N VAL A 64 12.25 -5.92 2.87
CA VAL A 64 12.97 -4.65 3.06
C VAL A 64 12.69 -4.03 4.44
N HIS A 65 11.53 -4.32 5.03
CA HIS A 65 11.10 -3.73 6.30
C HIS A 65 10.99 -4.78 7.42
N GLU A 66 11.59 -4.51 8.57
CA GLU A 66 11.50 -5.40 9.75
C GLU A 66 10.12 -5.34 10.44
N HIS A 67 9.40 -4.23 10.27
CA HIS A 67 8.14 -3.96 10.95
C HIS A 67 7.01 -3.68 9.94
N ALA A 68 5.83 -4.22 10.20
CA ALA A 68 4.64 -4.03 9.36
C ALA A 68 4.21 -2.56 9.26
N ASN A 69 4.38 -1.79 10.34
CA ASN A 69 4.16 -0.35 10.36
C ASN A 69 5.05 0.39 9.35
N ASP A 70 6.33 0.03 9.31
CA ASP A 70 7.32 0.64 8.41
C ASP A 70 7.03 0.27 6.95
N ALA A 71 6.61 -0.98 6.69
CA ALA A 71 6.18 -1.41 5.36
C ALA A 71 4.94 -0.64 4.86
N ILE A 72 3.99 -0.32 5.74
CA ILE A 72 2.80 0.49 5.38
C ILE A 72 3.18 1.94 5.14
N ASP A 73 4.05 2.51 5.98
CA ASP A 73 4.47 3.89 5.87
C ASP A 73 5.30 4.13 4.58
N ASN A 74 6.01 3.10 4.09
CA ASN A 74 6.79 3.13 2.85
C ASN A 74 6.10 2.40 1.66
N TRP A 75 4.77 2.49 1.58
CA TRP A 75 4.04 1.86 0.48
C TRP A 75 4.40 2.48 -0.88
N PRO A 76 4.69 1.69 -1.93
CA PRO A 76 5.05 2.23 -3.23
C PRO A 76 3.87 3.01 -3.85
N GLU A 77 4.18 4.11 -4.54
CA GLU A 77 3.18 4.90 -5.24
C GLU A 77 2.80 4.26 -6.58
N ILE A 78 1.51 4.29 -6.91
CA ILE A 78 1.04 3.75 -8.18
C ILE A 78 1.52 4.66 -9.32
N PRO A 79 2.18 4.12 -10.35
CA PRO A 79 2.61 4.90 -11.50
C PRO A 79 1.41 5.33 -12.37
N GLU A 80 1.49 6.52 -12.97
CA GLU A 80 0.51 7.03 -13.95
C GLU A 80 0.44 6.16 -15.24
#